data_AF-T1PAI9-F1
#
_entry.id   AF-T1PAI9-F1
#
_cell.length_a   1.000
_cell.length_b   1.000
_cell.length_c   1.000
_cell.angle_alpha   90.00
_cell.angle_beta   90.00
_cell.angle_gamma   90.00
#
_symmetry.space_group_name_H-M   'P 1'
#
loop_
_entity.id
_entity.type
_entity.pdbx_description
1 polymer ?
#
loop_
_entity_poly.entity_id
_entity_poly.type
_entity_poly.pdbx_seq_one_letter_code
_entity_poly.pdbx_strand_id
1 'polypeptide(L)'
;MKCLVMQAVVTVAILATLVVDFTSGHGMMLNPPGRSSRWRFDPSAPTNYNDNGYFCGGFGVHYYENDGKCGLCGDNYADPVPRDNELGGKYGGTGVIVKHFVDSYTAVIGFKITANHLGHISYQLCNLDEFGGESEECFAKYPLKFADGSDKFYIGNTLGDIETTVVWPSGLSCSHCVLRWTYTAGNNWGVCEDGTGAMGCGNQETFKSCADISIVAPGA
;
A
#
# COMPACT_ATOMS: atom_id res chain seq x y z
N MET A 1 -33.14 21.03 -64.50
CA MET A 1 -32.04 20.07 -64.22
C MET A 1 -30.92 20.81 -63.48
N LYS A 2 -30.93 20.74 -62.14
CA LYS A 2 -29.76 20.77 -61.24
C LYS A 2 -30.30 20.67 -59.82
N CYS A 3 -30.20 19.45 -59.32
CA CYS A 3 -30.38 19.05 -57.94
C CYS A 3 -29.27 19.73 -57.12
N LEU A 4 -29.61 20.40 -56.02
CA LEU A 4 -28.62 20.71 -54.99
C LEU A 4 -29.18 20.25 -53.64
N VAL A 5 -28.65 19.10 -53.22
CA VAL A 5 -28.89 18.45 -51.94
C VAL A 5 -28.29 19.35 -50.85
N MET A 6 -29.14 19.89 -49.98
CA MET A 6 -28.67 20.55 -48.76
C MET A 6 -28.35 19.46 -47.74
N GLN A 7 -27.06 19.14 -47.61
CA GLN A 7 -26.56 18.19 -46.62
C GLN A 7 -26.92 18.69 -45.22
N ALA A 8 -27.73 17.92 -44.51
CA ALA A 8 -27.92 18.07 -43.08
C ALA A 8 -26.58 17.77 -42.39
N VAL A 9 -25.93 18.80 -41.87
CA VAL A 9 -24.75 18.65 -41.00
C VAL A 9 -25.27 18.14 -39.66
N VAL A 10 -25.29 16.82 -39.48
CA VAL A 10 -25.50 16.19 -38.18
C VAL A 10 -24.24 16.42 -37.37
N THR A 11 -24.26 17.41 -36.49
CA THR A 11 -23.20 17.62 -35.51
C THR A 11 -23.28 16.49 -34.48
N VAL A 12 -22.47 15.45 -34.66
CA VAL A 12 -22.26 14.43 -33.62
C VAL A 12 -21.44 15.09 -32.51
N ALA A 13 -22.12 15.56 -31.48
CA ALA A 13 -21.48 15.91 -30.22
C ALA A 13 -20.88 14.63 -29.63
N ILE A 14 -19.58 14.44 -29.80
CA ILE A 14 -18.81 13.44 -29.07
C ILE A 14 -18.87 13.90 -27.60
N LEU A 15 -19.79 13.33 -26.82
CA LEU A 15 -19.64 13.31 -25.37
C LEU A 15 -18.34 12.56 -25.13
N ALA A 16 -17.24 13.29 -24.91
CA ALA A 16 -16.09 12.75 -24.22
C ALA A 16 -16.63 12.34 -22.85
N THR A 17 -16.93 11.05 -22.71
CA THR A 17 -17.06 10.41 -21.41
C THR A 17 -15.74 10.68 -20.71
N LEU A 18 -15.70 11.73 -19.90
CA LEU A 18 -14.74 11.86 -18.84
C LEU A 18 -14.93 10.59 -18.02
N VAL A 19 -14.06 9.60 -18.27
CA VAL A 19 -13.80 8.55 -17.30
C VAL A 19 -13.23 9.32 -16.13
N VAL A 20 -14.12 9.77 -15.23
CA VAL A 20 -13.70 10.29 -13.95
C VAL A 20 -13.21 9.04 -13.25
N ASP A 21 -11.91 8.77 -13.35
CA ASP A 21 -11.26 7.79 -12.50
C ASP A 21 -11.63 8.22 -11.08
N PHE A 22 -12.50 7.46 -10.45
CA PHE A 22 -12.76 7.57 -9.02
C PHE A 22 -11.44 7.19 -8.35
N THR A 23 -10.54 8.16 -8.23
CA THR A 23 -9.28 8.02 -7.51
C THR A 23 -9.63 7.92 -6.04
N SER A 24 -9.99 6.71 -5.61
CA SER A 24 -10.13 6.36 -4.21
C SER A 24 -8.72 6.18 -3.63
N GLY A 25 -8.01 7.29 -3.46
CA GLY A 25 -6.64 7.27 -2.95
C GLY A 25 -6.58 7.68 -1.48
N HIS A 26 -6.08 6.82 -0.59
CA HIS A 26 -6.02 7.16 0.85
C HIS A 26 -4.74 6.73 1.58
N GLY A 27 -3.67 6.41 0.83
CA GLY A 27 -2.31 6.61 1.30
C GLY A 27 -1.28 5.70 0.64
N MET A 28 0.00 6.10 0.71
CA MET A 28 1.11 5.36 0.09
C MET A 28 2.41 5.59 0.84
N MET A 29 3.29 4.59 0.84
CA MET A 29 4.63 4.70 1.40
C MET A 29 5.58 5.33 0.37
N LEU A 30 6.31 6.38 0.79
CA LEU A 30 7.17 7.18 -0.08
C LEU A 30 8.64 7.15 0.31
N ASN A 31 8.97 6.75 1.54
CA ASN A 31 10.35 6.62 2.00
C ASN A 31 10.48 5.44 2.98
N PRO A 32 11.03 4.28 2.59
CA PRO A 32 11.41 3.92 1.23
C PRO A 32 10.20 3.97 0.27
N PRO A 33 10.38 4.33 -1.01
CA PRO A 33 9.29 4.31 -1.99
C PRO A 33 8.68 2.91 -2.11
N GLY A 34 7.35 2.80 -1.93
CA GLY A 34 6.62 1.57 -2.25
C GLY A 34 6.73 1.22 -3.74
N ARG A 35 6.57 -0.06 -4.09
CA ARG A 35 6.67 -0.59 -5.47
C ARG A 35 5.86 0.24 -6.47
N SER A 36 4.61 0.57 -6.13
CA SER A 36 3.73 1.39 -6.95
C SER A 36 4.04 2.88 -6.94
N SER A 37 4.78 3.38 -5.95
CA SER A 37 5.20 4.78 -5.86
C SER A 37 6.64 5.01 -6.34
N ARG A 38 7.39 3.94 -6.68
CA ARG A 38 8.79 4.02 -7.11
C ARG A 38 8.99 4.96 -8.30
N TRP A 39 8.03 5.00 -9.23
CA TRP A 39 8.08 5.89 -10.41
C TRP A 39 8.16 7.38 -10.10
N ARG A 40 7.76 7.80 -8.89
CA ARG A 40 7.91 9.18 -8.44
C ARG A 40 9.37 9.57 -8.21
N PHE A 41 10.24 8.59 -8.02
CA PHE A 41 11.66 8.77 -7.68
C PHE A 41 12.60 8.15 -8.72
N ASP A 42 12.11 7.22 -9.53
CA ASP A 42 12.86 6.52 -10.58
C ASP A 42 12.04 6.48 -11.88
N PRO A 43 12.41 7.26 -12.91
CA PRO A 43 11.64 7.33 -14.16
C PRO A 43 11.68 6.04 -14.99
N SER A 44 12.54 5.06 -14.64
CA SER A 44 12.55 3.75 -15.28
C SER A 44 11.47 2.80 -14.74
N ALA A 45 10.87 3.14 -13.60
CA ALA A 45 9.82 2.33 -12.99
C ALA A 45 8.49 2.44 -13.77
N PRO A 46 7.68 1.38 -13.83
CA PRO A 46 6.33 1.46 -14.37
C PRO A 46 5.49 2.49 -13.61
N THR A 47 4.96 3.48 -14.32
CA THR A 47 4.12 4.52 -13.73
C THR A 47 2.82 3.95 -13.17
N ASN A 48 2.46 4.40 -11.97
CA ASN A 48 1.11 4.22 -11.44
C ASN A 48 0.57 5.54 -10.85
N TYR A 49 -0.38 6.16 -11.54
CA TYR A 49 -1.01 7.40 -11.06
C TYR A 49 -1.99 7.20 -9.89
N ASN A 50 -2.39 5.95 -9.62
CA ASN A 50 -3.24 5.54 -8.51
C ASN A 50 -2.44 4.77 -7.44
N ASP A 51 -1.19 5.20 -7.20
CA ASP A 51 -0.27 4.53 -6.28
C ASP A 51 -0.63 4.65 -4.80
N ASN A 52 -1.63 5.47 -4.49
CA ASN A 52 -2.28 5.60 -3.20
C ASN A 52 -3.59 4.80 -3.08
N GLY A 53 -3.90 3.94 -4.06
CA GLY A 53 -5.16 3.22 -4.20
C GLY A 53 -5.08 1.71 -3.99
N TYR A 54 -4.16 1.22 -3.14
CA TYR A 54 -4.00 -0.22 -2.87
C TYR A 54 -4.78 -0.68 -1.65
N PHE A 55 -6.10 -0.57 -1.77
CA PHE A 55 -7.09 -0.81 -0.72
C PHE A 55 -7.74 -2.19 -0.77
N CYS A 56 -6.96 -3.23 -1.10
CA CYS A 56 -7.41 -4.62 -1.12
C CYS A 56 -8.57 -4.91 -2.11
N GLY A 57 -8.68 -4.10 -3.17
CA GLY A 57 -9.77 -4.19 -4.16
C GLY A 57 -11.05 -3.43 -3.82
N GLY A 58 -11.16 -2.87 -2.61
CA GLY A 58 -12.33 -2.12 -2.13
C GLY A 58 -12.89 -2.74 -0.86
N PHE A 59 -13.52 -1.94 0.01
CA PHE A 59 -14.10 -2.45 1.26
C PHE A 59 -15.01 -3.68 1.06
N GLY A 60 -15.92 -3.61 0.07
CA GLY A 60 -16.84 -4.70 -0.22
C GLY A 60 -16.14 -5.95 -0.75
N VAL A 61 -15.19 -5.77 -1.67
CA VAL A 61 -14.38 -6.86 -2.25
C VAL A 61 -13.53 -7.52 -1.15
N HIS A 62 -12.85 -6.71 -0.33
CA HIS A 62 -12.01 -7.17 0.76
C HIS A 62 -12.79 -8.04 1.76
N TYR A 63 -13.91 -7.55 2.30
CA TYR A 63 -14.59 -8.24 3.41
C TYR A 63 -15.71 -9.19 3.00
N TYR A 64 -16.45 -8.90 1.93
CA TYR A 64 -17.62 -9.70 1.55
C TYR A 64 -17.33 -10.69 0.43
N GLU A 65 -16.42 -10.37 -0.49
CA GLU A 65 -16.06 -11.28 -1.59
C GLU A 65 -14.82 -12.11 -1.28
N ASN A 66 -13.85 -11.55 -0.55
CA ASN A 66 -12.58 -12.18 -0.21
C ASN A 66 -12.47 -12.64 1.26
N ASP A 67 -13.57 -12.65 2.02
CA ASP A 67 -13.59 -13.07 3.43
C ASP A 67 -12.55 -12.36 4.32
N GLY A 68 -12.33 -11.06 4.09
CA GLY A 68 -11.35 -10.26 4.82
C GLY A 68 -9.90 -10.45 4.35
N LYS A 69 -9.66 -11.20 3.26
CA LYS A 69 -8.33 -11.39 2.70
C LYS A 69 -7.95 -10.27 1.74
N CYS A 70 -6.68 -9.91 1.77
CA CYS A 70 -6.08 -8.86 0.96
C CYS A 70 -4.78 -9.38 0.34
N GLY A 71 -4.43 -8.93 -0.88
CA GLY A 71 -3.12 -9.21 -1.46
C GLY A 71 -1.97 -8.78 -0.53
N LEU A 72 -0.79 -9.37 -0.70
CA LEU A 72 0.33 -9.14 0.22
C LEU A 72 0.69 -7.66 0.30
N CYS A 73 0.57 -6.97 -0.84
CA CYS A 73 0.96 -5.59 -1.04
C CYS A 73 -0.21 -4.67 -1.45
N GLY A 74 -1.45 -5.06 -1.10
CA GLY A 74 -2.63 -4.18 -1.16
C GLY A 74 -3.48 -4.32 -2.42
N ASP A 75 -3.10 -5.21 -3.33
CA ASP A 75 -3.94 -5.64 -4.46
C ASP A 75 -5.19 -6.41 -3.99
N ASN A 76 -6.17 -6.56 -4.88
CA ASN A 76 -7.31 -7.42 -4.64
C ASN A 76 -6.85 -8.88 -4.45
N TYR A 77 -7.30 -9.53 -3.37
CA TYR A 77 -6.90 -10.90 -3.08
C TYR A 77 -7.30 -11.89 -4.17
N ALA A 78 -8.40 -11.66 -4.90
CA ALA A 78 -8.83 -12.56 -5.98
C ALA A 78 -7.97 -12.44 -7.26
N ASP A 79 -7.10 -11.43 -7.38
CA ASP A 79 -6.26 -11.26 -8.56
C ASP A 79 -5.22 -12.39 -8.68
N PRO A 80 -4.81 -12.78 -9.90
CA PRO A 80 -3.80 -13.81 -10.12
C PRO A 80 -2.47 -13.48 -9.44
N VAL A 81 -1.82 -14.50 -8.89
CA VAL A 81 -0.49 -14.38 -8.29
C VAL A 81 0.61 -14.65 -9.35
N PRO A 82 1.69 -13.84 -9.42
CA PRO A 82 1.94 -12.67 -8.59
C PRO A 82 1.03 -11.49 -8.97
N ARG A 83 0.43 -10.88 -7.95
CA ARG A 83 -0.37 -9.66 -8.15
C ARG A 83 0.52 -8.50 -8.52
N ASP A 84 -0.08 -7.42 -9.02
CA ASP A 84 0.66 -6.28 -9.57
C ASP A 84 1.74 -5.72 -8.63
N ASN A 85 1.54 -5.70 -7.31
CA ASN A 85 2.53 -5.21 -6.35
C ASN A 85 3.31 -6.29 -5.62
N GLU A 86 3.15 -7.55 -5.98
CA GLU A 86 3.94 -8.67 -5.48
C GLU A 86 5.18 -8.88 -6.38
N LEU A 87 6.21 -9.57 -5.88
CA LEU A 87 7.39 -9.95 -6.64
C LEU A 87 6.98 -10.78 -7.86
N GLY A 88 7.51 -10.40 -9.02
CA GLY A 88 7.12 -10.91 -10.32
C GLY A 88 5.92 -10.18 -10.96
N GLY A 89 5.19 -9.38 -10.18
CA GLY A 89 4.10 -8.53 -10.66
C GLY A 89 4.59 -7.32 -11.44
N LYS A 90 3.64 -6.58 -12.03
CA LYS A 90 3.93 -5.40 -12.86
C LYS A 90 4.79 -4.34 -12.16
N TYR A 91 4.47 -4.01 -10.91
CA TYR A 91 5.17 -3.00 -10.11
C TYR A 91 6.23 -3.60 -9.21
N GLY A 92 6.04 -4.86 -8.76
CA GLY A 92 7.05 -5.58 -7.97
C GLY A 92 8.27 -5.98 -8.80
N GLY A 93 8.09 -6.39 -10.06
CA GLY A 93 9.17 -6.80 -10.95
C GLY A 93 10.08 -7.83 -10.28
N THR A 94 11.40 -7.61 -10.34
CA THR A 94 12.37 -8.46 -9.64
C THR A 94 12.63 -8.02 -8.18
N GLY A 95 11.95 -7.00 -7.68
CA GLY A 95 12.20 -6.39 -6.37
C GLY A 95 13.44 -5.50 -6.34
N VAL A 96 13.33 -4.28 -6.87
CA VAL A 96 14.44 -3.32 -6.90
C VAL A 96 14.67 -2.77 -5.49
N ILE A 97 15.85 -2.99 -4.91
CA ILE A 97 16.22 -2.43 -3.59
C ILE A 97 16.22 -0.89 -3.67
N VAL A 98 15.24 -0.25 -3.04
CA VAL A 98 15.07 1.22 -3.07
C VAL A 98 15.76 1.93 -1.91
N LYS A 99 16.15 1.18 -0.86
CA LYS A 99 16.84 1.75 0.31
C LYS A 99 17.72 0.71 1.00
N HIS A 100 18.90 1.15 1.41
CA HIS A 100 19.83 0.38 2.22
C HIS A 100 19.89 0.98 3.63
N PHE A 101 19.60 0.17 4.64
CA PHE A 101 19.79 0.53 6.04
C PHE A 101 21.02 -0.19 6.55
N VAL A 102 22.08 0.57 6.85
CA VAL A 102 23.38 0.01 7.27
C VAL A 102 23.70 0.55 8.65
N ASP A 103 24.14 -0.34 9.54
CA ASP A 103 24.62 0.00 10.88
C ASP A 103 23.61 0.87 11.65
N SER A 104 22.32 0.51 11.57
CA SER A 104 21.23 1.19 12.26
C SER A 104 20.32 0.19 12.95
N TYR A 105 19.83 0.56 14.14
CA TYR A 105 18.78 -0.18 14.86
C TYR A 105 17.37 0.34 14.54
N THR A 106 17.26 1.46 13.84
CA THR A 106 15.98 2.12 13.57
C THR A 106 15.86 2.53 12.11
N ALA A 107 14.63 2.81 11.67
CA ALA A 107 14.37 3.42 10.38
C ALA A 107 13.27 4.45 10.44
N VAL A 108 13.54 5.58 9.79
CA VAL A 108 12.51 6.58 9.46
C VAL A 108 11.79 6.12 8.21
N ILE A 109 10.48 5.92 8.36
CA ILE A 109 9.56 5.53 7.30
C ILE A 109 8.58 6.67 7.04
N GLY A 110 8.58 7.17 5.81
CA GLY A 110 7.72 8.24 5.33
C GLY A 110 6.59 7.72 4.45
N PHE A 111 5.39 8.26 4.67
CA PHE A 111 4.20 7.95 3.89
C PHE A 111 3.35 9.22 3.70
N LYS A 112 2.47 9.20 2.70
CA LYS A 112 1.53 10.29 2.44
C LYS A 112 0.11 9.81 2.64
N ILE A 113 -0.67 10.54 3.42
CA ILE A 113 -2.12 10.37 3.52
C ILE A 113 -2.79 11.41 2.64
N THR A 114 -3.46 10.95 1.59
CA THR A 114 -4.15 11.82 0.62
C THR A 114 -5.59 12.13 1.01
N ALA A 115 -6.22 11.26 1.80
CA ALA A 115 -7.45 11.54 2.52
C ALA A 115 -7.48 10.70 3.80
N ASN A 116 -7.92 11.33 4.90
CA ASN A 116 -7.82 10.78 6.24
C ASN A 116 -9.13 10.09 6.64
N HIS A 117 -9.01 8.83 7.06
CA HIS A 117 -10.10 7.97 7.52
C HIS A 117 -9.86 7.49 8.96
N LEU A 118 -9.15 8.31 9.76
CA LEU A 118 -8.71 8.03 11.12
C LEU A 118 -7.81 6.80 11.20
N GLY A 119 -8.06 5.88 12.13
CA GLY A 119 -7.36 4.59 12.20
C GLY A 119 -5.88 4.69 12.56
N HIS A 120 -5.10 3.75 12.05
CA HIS A 120 -3.70 3.59 12.43
C HIS A 120 -2.83 2.97 11.34
N ILE A 121 -1.52 3.19 11.48
CA ILE A 121 -0.47 2.58 10.69
C ILE A 121 0.20 1.46 11.49
N SER A 122 0.55 0.38 10.80
CA SER A 122 1.46 -0.65 11.31
C SER A 122 2.46 -1.07 10.23
N TYR A 123 3.55 -1.70 10.67
CA TYR A 123 4.62 -2.16 9.80
C TYR A 123 4.95 -3.63 10.07
N GLN A 124 5.23 -4.34 8.99
CA GLN A 124 5.75 -5.69 9.03
C GLN A 124 6.92 -5.81 8.05
N LEU A 125 7.83 -6.71 8.35
CA LEU A 125 8.98 -6.99 7.51
C LEU A 125 8.98 -8.46 7.11
N CYS A 126 9.31 -8.74 5.87
CA CYS A 126 9.54 -10.09 5.37
C CYS A 126 11.01 -10.22 4.95
N ASN A 127 11.75 -11.17 5.53
CA ASN A 127 13.13 -11.45 5.16
C ASN A 127 13.17 -12.54 4.08
N LEU A 128 13.47 -12.16 2.84
CA LEU A 128 13.46 -13.13 1.72
C LEU A 128 14.67 -14.05 1.74
N ASP A 129 15.79 -13.64 2.35
CA ASP A 129 16.95 -14.52 2.52
C ASP A 129 16.60 -15.75 3.37
N GLU A 130 15.65 -15.59 4.30
CA GLU A 130 15.17 -16.67 5.16
C GLU A 130 14.02 -17.48 4.50
N PHE A 131 13.03 -16.80 3.91
CA PHE A 131 11.79 -17.44 3.44
C PHE A 131 11.80 -17.82 1.96
N GLY A 132 12.73 -17.28 1.16
CA GLY A 132 12.82 -17.48 -0.29
C GLY A 132 11.76 -16.76 -1.12
N GLY A 133 10.75 -16.16 -0.49
CA GLY A 133 9.67 -15.42 -1.16
C GLY A 133 8.75 -14.72 -0.17
N GLU A 134 7.95 -13.78 -0.66
CA GLU A 134 6.99 -13.06 0.17
C GLU A 134 5.73 -13.90 0.45
N SER A 135 5.30 -13.88 1.71
CA SER A 135 4.11 -14.58 2.17
C SER A 135 3.58 -13.93 3.44
N GLU A 136 2.32 -14.18 3.79
CA GLU A 136 1.77 -13.73 5.08
C GLU A 136 2.53 -14.33 6.27
N GLU A 137 3.04 -15.56 6.16
CA GLU A 137 3.88 -16.19 7.18
C GLU A 137 5.19 -15.41 7.39
N CYS A 138 5.84 -14.99 6.30
CA CYS A 138 7.07 -14.21 6.35
C CYS A 138 6.85 -12.85 7.05
N PHE A 139 5.77 -12.13 6.68
CA PHE A 139 5.41 -10.85 7.32
C PHE A 139 4.98 -11.02 8.78
N ALA A 140 4.31 -12.14 9.11
CA ALA A 140 3.88 -12.42 10.48
C ALA A 140 5.06 -12.67 11.43
N LYS A 141 6.23 -13.09 10.92
CA LYS A 141 7.42 -13.30 11.75
C LYS A 141 8.01 -12.01 12.32
N TYR A 142 7.96 -10.91 11.57
CA TYR A 142 8.60 -9.66 11.98
C TYR A 142 7.63 -8.46 11.94
N PRO A 143 6.64 -8.39 12.85
CA PRO A 143 5.95 -7.14 13.13
C PRO A 143 6.96 -6.14 13.73
N LEU A 144 6.96 -4.91 13.22
CA LEU A 144 7.88 -3.88 13.69
C LEU A 144 7.21 -2.99 14.74
N LYS A 145 8.00 -2.63 15.75
CA LYS A 145 7.59 -1.67 16.78
C LYS A 145 8.02 -0.26 16.42
N PHE A 146 7.22 0.71 16.84
CA PHE A 146 7.61 2.10 16.84
C PHE A 146 8.65 2.37 17.94
N ALA A 147 9.34 3.51 17.86
CA ALA A 147 10.39 3.89 18.82
C ALA A 147 9.91 3.97 20.28
N ASP A 148 8.61 4.18 20.51
CA ASP A 148 7.98 4.17 21.84
C ASP A 148 7.56 2.77 22.32
N GLY A 149 7.80 1.73 21.52
CA GLY A 149 7.45 0.33 21.80
C GLY A 149 6.04 -0.08 21.38
N SER A 150 5.23 0.85 20.88
CA SER A 150 3.89 0.55 20.37
C SER A 150 3.94 -0.24 19.06
N ASP A 151 2.85 -0.95 18.75
CA ASP A 151 2.68 -1.69 17.50
C ASP A 151 1.93 -0.89 16.42
N LYS A 152 1.36 0.26 16.81
CA LYS A 152 0.46 1.08 15.97
C LYS A 152 0.72 2.55 16.17
N PHE A 153 0.77 3.29 15.05
CA PHE A 153 0.75 4.74 15.04
C PHE A 153 -0.64 5.23 14.65
N TYR A 154 -1.36 5.87 15.58
CA TYR A 154 -2.70 6.40 15.31
C TYR A 154 -2.61 7.72 14.55
N ILE A 155 -3.26 7.79 13.38
CA ILE A 155 -3.13 8.93 12.46
C ILE A 155 -3.80 10.19 13.05
N GLY A 156 -4.86 10.01 13.83
CA GLY A 156 -5.72 11.12 14.25
C GLY A 156 -6.25 11.87 13.02
N ASN A 157 -6.17 13.20 13.02
CA ASN A 157 -6.59 14.04 11.89
C ASN A 157 -5.43 14.44 10.95
N THR A 158 -4.28 13.77 11.04
CA THR A 158 -3.08 14.13 10.26
C THR A 158 -3.26 13.83 8.77
N LEU A 159 -2.86 14.76 7.91
CA LEU A 159 -2.94 14.66 6.45
C LEU A 159 -1.62 15.09 5.82
N GLY A 160 -1.32 14.60 4.62
CA GLY A 160 -0.11 14.96 3.89
C GLY A 160 1.04 14.01 4.20
N ASP A 161 2.27 14.52 4.13
CA ASP A 161 3.50 13.75 4.31
C ASP A 161 3.80 13.60 5.81
N ILE A 162 3.99 12.36 6.25
CA ILE A 162 4.19 11.98 7.65
C ILE A 162 5.37 11.03 7.72
N GLU A 163 6.19 11.19 8.76
CA GLU A 163 7.29 10.27 9.06
C GLU A 163 7.10 9.64 10.44
N THR A 164 7.42 8.35 10.53
CA THR A 164 7.47 7.60 11.79
C THR A 164 8.80 6.87 11.90
N THR A 165 9.21 6.54 13.13
CA THR A 165 10.42 5.75 13.35
C THR A 165 10.05 4.39 13.90
N VAL A 166 10.54 3.34 13.22
CA VAL A 166 10.42 1.94 13.66
C VAL A 166 11.77 1.40 14.10
N VAL A 167 11.73 0.33 14.89
CA VAL A 167 12.91 -0.39 15.39
C VAL A 167 13.03 -1.70 14.63
N TRP A 168 14.24 -2.02 14.16
CA TRP A 168 14.52 -3.30 13.52
C TRP A 168 14.58 -4.44 14.54
N PRO A 169 14.17 -5.67 14.17
CA PRO A 169 14.40 -6.85 15.01
C PRO A 169 15.90 -7.02 15.30
N SER A 170 16.22 -7.38 16.55
CA SER A 170 17.61 -7.47 17.00
C SER A 170 18.43 -8.43 16.15
N GLY A 171 19.56 -7.95 15.61
CA GLY A 171 20.50 -8.74 14.80
C GLY A 171 19.98 -9.10 13.40
N LEU A 172 18.87 -8.53 12.95
CA LEU A 172 18.33 -8.82 11.63
C LEU A 172 19.17 -8.17 10.53
N SER A 173 19.73 -9.00 9.66
CA SER A 173 20.31 -8.59 8.38
C SER A 173 19.58 -9.31 7.23
N CYS A 174 19.41 -8.61 6.11
CA CYS A 174 18.85 -9.17 4.89
C CYS A 174 19.38 -8.42 3.66
N SER A 175 19.78 -9.20 2.67
CA SER A 175 20.15 -8.70 1.34
C SER A 175 18.92 -8.21 0.58
N HIS A 176 17.78 -8.86 0.79
CA HIS A 176 16.48 -8.46 0.26
C HIS A 176 15.38 -8.71 1.30
N CYS A 177 14.86 -7.62 1.86
CA CYS A 177 13.66 -7.61 2.68
C CYS A 177 12.53 -6.88 1.96
N VAL A 178 11.29 -7.27 2.24
CA VAL A 178 10.10 -6.49 1.87
C VAL A 178 9.55 -5.83 3.13
N LEU A 179 9.54 -4.49 3.15
CA LEU A 179 8.85 -3.71 4.18
C LEU A 179 7.42 -3.46 3.75
N ARG A 180 6.46 -3.88 4.58
CA ARG A 180 5.04 -3.66 4.36
C ARG A 180 4.50 -2.61 5.32
N TRP A 181 4.05 -1.50 4.75
CA TRP A 181 3.22 -0.50 5.43
C TRP A 181 1.75 -0.89 5.28
N THR A 182 1.02 -0.89 6.40
CA THR A 182 -0.43 -1.10 6.40
C THR A 182 -1.11 0.10 7.05
N TYR A 183 -2.09 0.67 6.37
CA TYR A 183 -3.01 1.64 6.94
C TYR A 183 -4.39 0.99 7.08
N THR A 184 -4.84 0.82 8.31
CA THR A 184 -6.20 0.40 8.62
C THR A 184 -6.99 1.64 9.04
N ALA A 185 -8.05 1.97 8.30
CA ALA A 185 -8.96 3.05 8.61
C ALA A 185 -9.66 2.83 9.96
N GLY A 186 -10.37 3.85 10.45
CA GLY A 186 -11.05 3.81 11.74
C GLY A 186 -12.34 4.62 11.77
N ASN A 187 -12.95 4.87 10.61
CA ASN A 187 -14.15 5.68 10.44
C ASN A 187 -15.43 4.86 10.19
N ASN A 188 -15.35 3.53 10.17
CA ASN A 188 -16.53 2.67 10.20
C ASN A 188 -16.91 2.34 11.65
N TRP A 189 -18.20 2.32 11.94
CA TRP A 189 -18.72 1.77 13.19
C TRP A 189 -18.85 0.25 13.07
N GLY A 190 -18.45 -0.48 14.11
CA GLY A 190 -18.60 -1.93 14.15
C GLY A 190 -18.52 -2.48 15.57
N VAL A 191 -18.54 -3.82 15.66
CA VAL A 191 -18.45 -4.55 16.93
C VAL A 191 -16.98 -4.82 17.24
N CYS A 192 -16.55 -4.42 18.44
CA CYS A 192 -15.20 -4.64 18.96
C CYS A 192 -15.06 -6.08 19.48
N GLU A 193 -13.83 -6.51 19.79
CA GLU A 193 -13.55 -7.86 20.30
C GLU A 193 -14.27 -8.18 21.63
N ASP A 194 -14.53 -7.15 22.45
CA ASP A 194 -15.27 -7.27 23.71
C ASP A 194 -16.80 -7.30 23.52
N GLY A 195 -17.28 -7.28 22.28
CA GLY A 195 -18.69 -7.28 21.92
C GLY A 195 -19.37 -5.90 22.00
N THR A 196 -18.65 -4.85 22.42
CA THR A 196 -19.19 -3.48 22.40
C THR A 196 -19.19 -2.92 20.99
N GLY A 197 -20.02 -1.90 20.76
CA GLY A 197 -20.11 -1.23 19.47
C GLY A 197 -19.44 0.14 19.49
N ALA A 198 -18.45 0.37 18.64
CA ALA A 198 -17.71 1.63 18.60
C ALA A 198 -17.19 1.98 17.20
N MET A 199 -16.80 3.24 17.05
CA MET A 199 -16.09 3.72 15.87
C MET A 199 -14.70 3.08 15.79
N GLY A 200 -14.29 2.64 14.60
CA GLY A 200 -13.02 1.97 14.35
C GLY A 200 -12.99 0.48 14.70
N CYS A 201 -14.11 -0.08 15.17
CA CYS A 201 -14.25 -1.52 15.42
C CYS A 201 -14.85 -2.26 14.23
N GLY A 202 -14.72 -3.58 14.21
CA GLY A 202 -15.12 -4.43 13.09
C GLY A 202 -14.30 -4.15 11.82
N ASN A 203 -14.91 -4.41 10.66
CA ASN A 203 -14.24 -4.30 9.38
C ASN A 203 -13.94 -2.84 9.02
N GLN A 204 -12.69 -2.55 8.69
CA GLN A 204 -12.21 -1.22 8.29
C GLN A 204 -11.51 -1.28 6.94
N GLU A 205 -11.66 -0.25 6.12
CA GLU A 205 -10.88 -0.16 4.87
C GLU A 205 -9.38 -0.26 5.16
N THR A 206 -8.66 -1.03 4.35
CA THR A 206 -7.26 -1.35 4.60
C THR A 206 -6.45 -1.10 3.35
N PHE A 207 -5.35 -0.37 3.48
CA PHE A 207 -4.39 -0.08 2.44
C PHE A 207 -3.07 -0.75 2.79
N LYS A 208 -2.39 -1.32 1.79
CA LYS A 208 -1.03 -1.84 1.98
C LYS A 208 -0.09 -1.28 0.91
N SER A 209 1.17 -1.15 1.28
CA SER A 209 2.25 -0.79 0.35
C SER A 209 3.52 -1.56 0.74
N CYS A 210 4.21 -2.12 -0.25
CA CYS A 210 5.45 -2.87 -0.06
C CYS A 210 6.62 -2.13 -0.69
N ALA A 211 7.77 -2.10 -0.02
CA ALA A 211 9.04 -1.64 -0.59
C ALA A 211 10.13 -2.68 -0.38
N ASP A 212 10.97 -2.86 -1.39
CA ASP A 212 12.13 -3.74 -1.35
C ASP A 212 13.33 -2.99 -0.79
N ILE A 213 13.90 -3.48 0.30
CA ILE A 213 15.00 -2.85 1.04
C ILE A 213 16.07 -3.87 1.41
N SER A 214 17.22 -3.39 1.86
CA SER A 214 18.22 -4.23 2.52
C SER A 214 18.57 -3.66 3.89
N ILE A 215 18.95 -4.54 4.80
CA ILE A 215 19.30 -4.20 6.17
C ILE A 215 20.61 -4.91 6.52
N VAL A 216 21.57 -4.16 7.05
CA VAL A 216 22.78 -4.69 7.67
C VAL A 216 22.78 -4.25 9.13
N ALA A 217 22.54 -5.20 10.03
CA ALA A 217 22.53 -4.94 11.46
C ALA A 217 23.90 -4.43 11.94
N PRO A 218 23.92 -3.56 12.97
CA PRO A 218 25.17 -3.14 13.60
C PRO A 218 26.02 -4.32 14.07
N GLY A 219 27.29 -4.34 13.64
CA GLY A 219 28.25 -5.38 13.99
C GLY A 219 28.07 -6.73 13.27
N ALA A 220 27.26 -6.78 12.22
CA ALA A 220 27.10 -7.94 11.34
C ALA A 220 28.22 -8.08 10.29
#